data_AF-A0A7C9PJ31-F1
#
_entry.id   AF-A0A7C9PJ31-F1
#
_cell.length_a   1.000
_cell.length_b   1.000
_cell.length_c   1.000
_cell.angle_alpha   90.00
_cell.angle_beta   90.00
_cell.angle_gamma   90.00
#
_symmetry.space_group_name_H-M   'P 1'
#
loop_
_entity.id
_entity.type
_entity.pdbx_description
1 polymer ?
#
loop_
_entity_poly.entity_id
_entity_poly.type
_entity_poly.pdbx_seq_one_letter_code
_entity_poly.pdbx_strand_id
1 'polypeptide(L)'
;MDPVVAFWHVVNGLMPGVGVAVWAVLLAKAVWRRRLASVAWRHLLAWTVGAGVLAQLSGLVVMGRDGTMAGYGLLALAVAAALWWAGLRGR
;
A
#
# COMPACT_ATOMS: atom_id res chain seq x y z
N MET A 1 -20.23 6.46 18.46
CA MET A 1 -18.83 6.91 18.65
C MET A 1 -18.81 8.41 18.41
N ASP A 2 -18.06 9.17 19.21
CA ASP A 2 -17.79 10.57 18.87
C ASP A 2 -17.17 10.66 17.45
N PRO A 3 -17.56 11.62 16.59
CA PRO A 3 -17.07 11.71 15.21
C PRO A 3 -15.54 11.81 15.10
N VAL A 4 -14.88 12.46 16.07
CA VAL A 4 -13.42 12.59 16.11
C VAL A 4 -12.77 11.23 16.42
N VAL A 5 -13.39 10.44 17.29
CA VAL A 5 -12.93 9.07 17.60
C VAL A 5 -13.06 8.16 16.37
N ALA A 6 -14.18 8.24 15.65
CA ALA A 6 -14.38 7.45 14.43
C ALA A 6 -13.35 7.80 13.34
N PHE A 7 -13.07 9.10 13.17
CA PHE A 7 -12.02 9.57 12.26
C PHE A 7 -10.65 8.97 12.59
N TRP A 8 -10.24 9.04 13.86
CA TRP A 8 -8.96 8.45 14.29
C TRP A 8 -8.90 6.94 14.13
N HIS A 9 -10.02 6.25 14.31
CA HIS A 9 -10.09 4.80 14.11
C HIS A 9 -9.81 4.40 12.66
N VAL A 10 -10.41 5.12 11.71
CA VAL A 10 -10.19 4.89 10.28
C VAL A 10 -8.74 5.22 9.89
N VAL A 11 -8.22 6.36 10.35
CA VAL A 11 -6.84 6.77 10.05
C VAL A 11 -5.84 5.74 10.57
N ASN A 12 -6.01 5.27 11.81
CA ASN A 12 -5.12 4.27 12.40
C ASN A 12 -5.18 2.92 11.67
N GLY A 13 -6.36 2.49 11.20
CA GLY A 13 -6.49 1.26 10.40
C GLY A 13 -5.82 1.35 9.03
N LEU A 14 -5.73 2.55 8.45
CA LEU A 14 -5.11 2.77 7.14
C LEU A 14 -3.60 3.04 7.21
N MET A 15 -3.08 3.49 8.36
CA MET A 15 -1.65 3.79 8.54
C MET A 15 -0.70 2.65 8.12
N PRO A 16 -0.95 1.37 8.44
CA PRO A 16 -0.07 0.28 8.02
C PRO A 16 0.01 0.16 6.49
N GLY A 17 -1.14 0.24 5.81
CA GLY A 17 -1.21 0.12 4.35
C GLY A 17 -0.50 1.27 3.65
N VAL A 18 -0.71 2.50 4.12
CA VAL A 18 -0.01 3.68 3.59
C VAL A 18 1.49 3.62 3.90
N GLY A 19 1.87 3.27 5.13
CA GLY A 19 3.26 3.19 5.57
C GLY A 19 4.05 2.18 4.74
N VAL A 20 3.53 0.95 4.58
CA VAL A 20 4.15 -0.09 3.76
C VAL A 20 4.25 0.35 2.29
N ALA A 21 3.19 0.94 1.73
CA ALA A 21 3.21 1.43 0.35
C ALA A 21 4.26 2.52 0.10
N VAL A 22 4.39 3.49 1.02
CA VAL A 22 5.38 4.57 0.92
C VAL A 22 6.80 4.02 1.02
N TRP A 23 7.07 3.18 2.02
CA TRP A 23 8.39 2.55 2.19
C TRP A 23 8.75 1.67 0.99
N ALA A 24 7.81 0.91 0.46
CA ALA A 24 8.02 0.09 -0.72
C ALA A 24 8.38 0.93 -1.96
N VAL A 25 7.71 2.08 -2.18
CA VAL A 25 8.06 3.00 -3.28
C VAL A 25 9.45 3.61 -3.09
N LEU A 26 9.79 4.04 -1.87
CA LEU A 26 11.10 4.61 -1.56
C LEU A 26 12.22 3.59 -1.82
N LEU A 27 12.07 2.37 -1.30
CA LEU A 27 13.02 1.29 -1.49
C LEU A 27 13.10 0.85 -2.95
N ALA A 28 11.97 0.74 -3.64
CA ALA A 28 11.96 0.38 -5.06
C ALA A 28 12.70 1.42 -5.90
N LYS A 29 12.44 2.73 -5.69
CA LYS A 29 13.21 3.78 -6.37
C LYS A 29 14.68 3.79 -5.96
N ALA A 30 15.03 3.42 -4.73
CA ALA A 30 16.43 3.35 -4.29
C ALA A 30 17.19 2.17 -4.94
N VAL A 31 16.55 1.01 -5.10
CA VAL A 31 17.14 -0.20 -5.70
C VAL A 31 17.15 -0.11 -7.23
N TRP A 32 16.04 0.31 -7.84
CA TRP A 32 15.88 0.42 -9.30
C TRP A 32 15.94 1.86 -9.80
N ARG A 33 16.83 2.69 -9.24
CA ARG A 33 16.99 4.12 -9.59
C ARG A 33 16.94 4.39 -11.08
N ARG A 34 17.69 3.63 -11.87
CA ARG A 34 17.77 3.83 -13.33
C ARG A 34 16.48 3.47 -14.06
N ARG A 35 15.81 2.37 -13.70
CA ARG A 35 14.57 1.92 -14.37
C ARG A 35 13.36 2.77 -13.99
N LEU A 36 13.30 3.21 -12.73
CA LEU A 36 12.21 4.01 -12.18
C LEU A 36 12.47 5.52 -12.22
N ALA A 37 13.59 5.97 -12.79
CA ALA A 37 13.95 7.39 -12.86
C ALA A 37 12.86 8.23 -13.53
N SER A 38 12.38 7.78 -14.69
CA SER A 38 11.36 8.49 -15.47
C SER A 38 9.92 8.17 -15.04
N VAL A 39 9.69 7.37 -13.98
CA VAL A 39 8.33 7.21 -13.42
C VAL A 39 8.09 8.28 -12.36
N ALA A 40 6.99 9.01 -12.50
CA ALA A 40 6.58 10.02 -11.53
C ALA A 40 6.29 9.36 -10.17
N TRP A 41 6.81 9.96 -9.10
CA TRP A 41 6.57 9.52 -7.72
C TRP A 41 5.09 9.42 -7.38
N ARG A 42 4.30 10.41 -7.81
CA ARG A 42 2.85 10.46 -7.60
C ARG A 42 2.13 9.27 -8.23
N HIS A 43 2.59 8.80 -9.38
CA HIS A 43 1.98 7.65 -10.06
C HIS A 43 2.24 6.36 -9.27
N LEU A 44 3.49 6.13 -8.84
CA LEU A 44 3.84 4.96 -8.03
C LEU A 44 3.09 4.96 -6.69
N LEU A 45 3.11 6.09 -5.99
CA LEU A 45 2.41 6.23 -4.71
C LEU A 45 0.90 6.05 -4.84
N ALA A 46 0.25 6.62 -5.86
CA ALA A 46 -1.18 6.47 -6.05
C ALA A 46 -1.58 5.00 -6.23
N TRP A 47 -0.83 4.25 -7.04
CA TRP A 47 -1.08 2.82 -7.26
C TRP A 47 -0.78 1.98 -6.01
N THR A 48 0.35 2.18 -5.34
CA THR A 48 0.73 1.37 -4.19
C THR A 48 -0.13 1.66 -2.96
N VAL A 49 -0.44 2.93 -2.70
CA VAL A 49 -1.34 3.33 -1.61
C VAL A 49 -2.75 2.82 -1.90
N GLY A 50 -3.25 2.98 -3.12
CA GLY A 50 -4.56 2.45 -3.51
C GLY A 50 -4.65 0.94 -3.33
N ALA A 51 -3.66 0.19 -3.82
CA ALA A 51 -3.59 -1.25 -3.66
C ALA A 51 -3.46 -1.68 -2.18
N GLY A 52 -2.66 -0.94 -1.40
CA GLY A 52 -2.48 -1.23 0.02
C GLY A 52 -3.75 -1.02 0.85
N VAL A 53 -4.47 0.08 0.60
CA VAL A 53 -5.77 0.35 1.23
C VAL A 53 -6.78 -0.73 0.84
N LEU A 54 -6.87 -1.08 -0.45
CA LEU A 54 -7.78 -2.14 -0.93
C LEU A 54 -7.46 -3.49 -0.29
N ALA A 55 -6.18 -3.84 -0.15
CA ALA A 55 -5.77 -5.08 0.52
C ALA A 55 -6.12 -5.06 2.01
N GLN A 56 -5.96 -3.93 2.69
CA GLN A 56 -6.35 -3.78 4.09
C GLN A 56 -7.86 -3.97 4.27
N LEU A 57 -8.67 -3.31 3.44
CA LEU A 57 -10.13 -3.44 3.46
C LEU A 57 -10.57 -4.88 3.14
N SER A 58 -9.95 -5.50 2.13
CA SER A 58 -10.24 -6.89 1.75
C SER A 58 -9.88 -7.86 2.88
N GLY A 59 -8.72 -7.68 3.52
CA GLY A 59 -8.31 -8.47 4.67
C GLY A 59 -9.27 -8.31 5.85
N LEU A 60 -9.75 -7.08 6.10
CA LEU A 60 -10.73 -6.81 7.15
C LEU A 60 -12.06 -7.51 6.87
N VAL A 61 -12.55 -7.46 5.62
CA VAL A 61 -13.82 -8.08 5.20
C VAL A 61 -13.73 -9.62 5.23
N VAL A 62 -12.61 -10.19 4.80
CA VAL A 62 -12.45 -11.65 4.68
C VAL A 62 -12.07 -12.31 6.01
N MET A 63 -11.13 -11.73 6.75
CA MET A 63 -10.66 -12.31 8.01
C MET A 63 -11.43 -11.84 9.25
N GLY A 64 -12.21 -10.75 9.13
CA GLY A 64 -12.97 -10.15 10.24
C GLY A 64 -12.09 -9.65 11.39
N ARG A 65 -10.77 -9.62 11.18
CA ARG A 65 -9.73 -9.42 12.20
C ARG A 65 -8.63 -8.57 11.61
N ASP A 66 -8.36 -7.45 12.24
CA ASP A 66 -7.23 -6.60 11.89
C ASP A 66 -5.92 -7.25 12.38
N GLY A 67 -4.85 -7.17 11.57
CA GLY A 67 -3.52 -7.61 11.97
C GLY A 67 -3.18 -9.10 11.83
N THR A 68 -3.91 -9.88 11.02
CA THR A 68 -3.49 -11.25 10.69
C THR A 68 -2.24 -11.26 9.81
N MET A 69 -1.33 -12.24 10.00
CA MET A 69 -0.17 -12.41 9.13
C MET A 69 -0.56 -12.61 7.65
N ALA A 70 -1.72 -13.24 7.42
CA ALA A 70 -2.30 -13.38 6.08
C ALA A 70 -2.73 -12.03 5.48
N GLY A 71 -3.34 -11.15 6.29
CA GLY A 71 -3.68 -9.78 5.87
C GLY A 71 -2.44 -8.95 5.54
N TYR A 72 -1.37 -9.07 6.33
CA TYR A 72 -0.09 -8.44 6.00
C TYR A 72 0.55 -9.03 4.74
N GLY A 73 0.45 -10.35 4.54
CA GLY A 73 0.89 -11.00 3.30
C GLY A 73 0.14 -10.48 2.08
N LEU A 74 -1.19 -10.35 2.16
CA LEU A 74 -2.01 -9.78 1.10
C LEU A 74 -1.62 -8.33 0.81
N LEU A 75 -1.41 -7.51 1.85
CA LEU A 75 -0.94 -6.14 1.71
C LEU A 75 0.40 -6.08 0.96
N ALA A 76 1.39 -6.88 1.39
CA ALA A 76 2.70 -6.91 0.75
C ALA A 76 2.62 -7.33 -0.72
N LEU A 77 1.82 -8.37 -1.03
CA LEU A 77 1.61 -8.84 -2.40
C LEU A 77 0.92 -7.80 -3.27
N ALA A 78 -0.11 -7.12 -2.75
CA ALA A 78 -0.83 -6.08 -3.47
C ALA A 78 0.07 -4.88 -3.79
N VAL A 79 0.86 -4.42 -2.82
CA VAL A 79 1.83 -3.33 -3.02
C VAL A 79 2.93 -3.72 -4.01
N ALA A 80 3.46 -4.95 -3.92
CA ALA A 80 4.47 -5.45 -4.85
C ALA A 80 3.92 -5.56 -6.28
N ALA A 81 2.70 -6.09 -6.44
CA ALA A 81 2.02 -6.18 -7.72
C ALA A 81 1.75 -4.78 -8.32
N ALA A 82 1.33 -3.82 -7.49
CA ALA A 82 1.12 -2.44 -7.91
C ALA A 82 2.42 -1.76 -8.36
N LEU A 83 3.53 -1.95 -7.61
CA LEU A 83 4.86 -1.46 -8.01
C LEU A 83 5.32 -2.07 -9.33
N TRP A 84 5.13 -3.37 -9.50
CA TRP A 84 5.47 -4.05 -10.74
C TRP A 84 4.66 -3.45 -11.88
N TRP A 85 3.33 -3.43 -11.76
CA TRP A 85 2.43 -2.95 -12.81
C TRP A 85 2.69 -1.49 -13.19
N ALA A 86 2.77 -0.60 -12.21
CA ALA A 86 2.87 0.85 -12.42
C ALA A 86 4.29 1.32 -12.76
N GLY A 87 5.32 0.51 -12.49
CA GLY A 87 6.72 0.94 -12.60
C GLY A 87 7.61 0.06 -13.47
N LEU A 88 7.49 -1.26 -13.35
CA LEU A 88 8.46 -2.22 -13.91
C LEU A 88 7.96 -2.96 -15.15
N ARG A 89 6.64 -3.09 -15.37
CA ARG A 89 6.06 -3.79 -16.52
C ARG A 89 5.87 -2.91 -17.76
N GLY A 90 5.73 -1.59 -17.57
CA GLY A 90 5.41 -0.63 -18.64
C GLY A 90 6.62 -0.05 -19.39
N ARG A 91 7.81 -0.65 -19.26
CA ARG A 91 9.06 -0.27 -19.95
C ARG A 91 9.87 -1.49 -20.31
#